data_AF-A0A0Q7AUZ5-F1
#
_entry.id   AF-A0A0Q7AUZ5-F1
#
_cell.length_a   1.000
_cell.length_b   1.000
_cell.length_c   1.000
_cell.angle_alpha   90.00
_cell.angle_beta   90.00
_cell.angle_gamma   90.00
#
_symmetry.space_group_name_H-M   'P 1'
#
loop_
_entity.id
_entity.type
_entity.pdbx_description
1 polymer ?
#
loop_
_entity_poly.entity_id
_entity_poly.type
_entity_poly.pdbx_seq_one_letter_code
_entity_poly.pdbx_strand_id
1 'polypeptide(L)'
;MSLALKLVLSPVLIAQAMGTRRRAPALPEAAGPREGQIGSGAGALRVLIAGDSSAAGVGVATQDHAFAGHFTRTLHRRSGRAVRWRLRAKSGLTTLEVLALLRADPPPVADVAVVLTGVNDVIDLVPPKRAVQHRAALADWLLGQGRARYVVFAPLPPINQFPLLPQPLRGVMGADARLHDTAMAAWAASKPNVFHTPIALQLAPGAMSSDGFHPGEPVYRACGEALARFVVDRILPLEIAKS
;
A
#
# COMPACT_ATOMS: atom_id res chain seq x y z
N MET A 1 23.55 0.49 -2.47
CA MET A 1 24.58 -0.07 -1.57
C MET A 1 25.07 -1.38 -2.16
N SER A 2 26.38 -1.62 -2.26
CA SER A 2 26.90 -2.86 -2.86
C SER A 2 26.53 -4.08 -2.01
N LEU A 3 26.37 -5.24 -2.65
CA LEU A 3 26.14 -6.51 -1.96
C LEU A 3 27.26 -6.80 -0.94
N ALA A 4 28.50 -6.49 -1.29
CA ALA A 4 29.66 -6.60 -0.41
C ALA A 4 29.48 -5.81 0.90
N LEU A 5 29.01 -4.56 0.84
CA LEU A 5 28.78 -3.76 2.04
C LEU A 5 27.60 -4.30 2.87
N LYS A 6 26.55 -4.87 2.24
CA LYS A 6 25.47 -5.56 2.96
C LYS A 6 26.01 -6.80 3.71
N LEU A 7 26.92 -7.56 3.10
CA LEU A 7 27.53 -8.74 3.72
C LEU A 7 28.42 -8.37 4.90
N VAL A 8 29.29 -7.37 4.75
CA VAL A 8 30.15 -6.85 5.84
C VAL A 8 29.32 -6.35 7.02
N LEU A 9 28.23 -5.63 6.75
CA LEU A 9 27.35 -5.10 7.80
C LEU A 9 26.34 -6.12 8.34
N SER A 10 26.25 -7.32 7.77
CA SER A 10 25.17 -8.27 8.08
C SER A 10 25.02 -8.60 9.56
N PRO A 11 26.08 -8.78 10.38
CA PRO A 11 25.90 -9.05 11.81
C PRO A 11 25.23 -7.89 12.54
N VAL A 12 25.62 -6.65 12.21
CA VAL A 12 25.04 -5.43 12.79
C VAL A 12 23.59 -5.26 12.33
N LEU A 13 23.32 -5.46 11.04
CA LEU A 13 21.97 -5.33 10.48
C LEU A 13 21.00 -6.34 11.10
N ILE A 14 21.44 -7.59 11.28
CA ILE A 14 20.64 -8.65 11.93
C ILE A 14 20.37 -8.28 13.39
N ALA A 15 21.40 -7.89 14.14
CA ALA A 15 21.24 -7.48 15.54
C ALA A 15 20.27 -6.28 15.68
N GLN A 16 20.36 -5.31 14.78
CA GLN A 16 19.46 -4.16 14.73
C GLN A 16 18.03 -4.53 14.37
N ALA A 17 17.83 -5.42 13.39
CA ALA A 17 16.50 -5.89 12.99
C ALA A 17 15.82 -6.65 14.14
N MET A 18 16.56 -7.56 14.79
CA MET A 18 16.07 -8.29 15.97
C MET A 18 15.77 -7.35 17.14
N GLY A 19 16.67 -6.41 17.44
CA GLY A 19 16.49 -5.43 18.50
C GLY A 19 15.28 -4.53 18.25
N THR A 20 15.06 -4.11 17.01
CA THR A 20 13.90 -3.32 16.60
C THR A 20 12.61 -4.10 16.78
N ARG A 21 12.56 -5.34 16.27
CA ARG A 21 11.38 -6.21 16.39
C ARG A 21 10.99 -6.49 17.84
N ARG A 22 11.97 -6.62 18.74
CA ARG A 22 11.74 -6.82 20.18
C ARG A 22 11.19 -5.58 20.89
N ARG A 23 11.51 -4.37 20.40
CA ARG A 23 11.08 -3.10 20.99
C ARG A 23 9.79 -2.55 20.39
N ALA A 24 9.47 -2.96 19.16
CA ALA A 24 8.28 -2.51 18.45
C ALA A 24 7.02 -2.97 19.20
N PRO A 25 6.16 -2.05 19.68
CA PRO A 25 4.90 -2.45 20.27
C PRO A 25 4.01 -3.08 19.19
N ALA A 26 3.28 -4.14 19.56
CA ALA A 26 2.24 -4.69 18.69
C ALA A 26 1.04 -3.74 18.70
N LEU A 27 0.79 -3.09 17.56
CA LEU A 27 -0.38 -2.23 17.38
C LEU A 27 -1.51 -3.00 16.69
N PRO A 28 -2.77 -2.83 17.14
CA PRO A 28 -3.92 -3.46 16.50
C PRO A 28 -4.20 -2.84 15.13
N GLU A 29 -4.94 -3.58 14.30
CA GLU A 29 -5.56 -3.01 13.10
C GLU A 29 -6.63 -2.00 13.50
N ALA A 30 -6.85 -0.98 12.65
CA ALA A 30 -7.84 0.04 12.93
C ALA A 30 -9.27 -0.53 12.97
N ALA A 31 -10.03 -0.16 14.00
CA ALA A 31 -11.40 -0.60 14.20
C ALA A 31 -12.38 0.04 13.20
N GLY A 32 -13.58 -0.52 13.12
CA GLY A 32 -14.67 0.02 12.30
C GLY A 32 -14.93 -0.76 11.02
N PRO A 33 -15.83 -0.27 10.15
CA PRO A 33 -16.27 -0.99 8.96
C PRO A 33 -15.11 -1.26 8.00
N ARG A 34 -15.10 -2.45 7.40
CA ARG A 34 -14.16 -2.83 6.33
C ARG A 34 -14.82 -2.86 4.95
N GLU A 35 -16.05 -2.40 4.88
CA GLU A 35 -16.80 -2.19 3.66
C GLU A 35 -17.86 -1.13 3.90
N GLY A 36 -18.30 -0.47 2.84
CA GLY A 36 -19.32 0.55 2.96
C GLY A 36 -19.59 1.27 1.66
N GLN A 37 -20.44 2.28 1.75
CA GLN A 37 -20.74 3.19 0.65
C GLN A 37 -20.77 4.62 1.17
N ILE A 38 -20.16 5.54 0.42
CA ILE A 38 -20.26 6.98 0.64
C ILE A 38 -21.07 7.58 -0.51
N GLY A 39 -22.06 8.40 -0.19
CA GLY A 39 -23.00 8.97 -1.16
C GLY A 39 -24.10 7.98 -1.62
N SER A 40 -25.04 8.51 -2.39
CA SER A 40 -26.20 7.79 -2.92
C SER A 40 -26.28 7.93 -4.45
N GLY A 41 -26.99 7.01 -5.10
CA GLY A 41 -27.20 7.02 -6.55
C GLY A 41 -26.74 5.76 -7.29
N ALA A 42 -27.25 5.58 -8.50
CA ALA A 42 -26.82 4.52 -9.42
C ALA A 42 -25.42 4.84 -10.01
N GLY A 43 -24.65 3.81 -10.37
CA GLY A 43 -23.32 3.99 -10.96
C GLY A 43 -22.18 4.29 -9.97
N ALA A 44 -22.36 3.89 -8.70
CA ALA A 44 -21.32 4.02 -7.67
C ALA A 44 -19.99 3.41 -8.15
N LEU A 45 -18.91 4.16 -7.98
CA LEU A 45 -17.55 3.68 -8.25
C LEU A 45 -17.21 2.58 -7.24
N ARG A 46 -16.92 1.39 -7.75
CA ARG A 46 -16.61 0.21 -6.92
C ARG A 46 -15.11 0.12 -6.70
N VAL A 47 -14.68 0.15 -5.46
CA VAL A 47 -13.26 0.15 -5.11
C VAL A 47 -12.91 -1.01 -4.19
N LEU A 48 -11.88 -1.77 -4.57
CA LEU A 48 -11.20 -2.70 -3.69
C LEU A 48 -9.96 -2.02 -3.12
N ILE A 49 -9.80 -2.05 -1.80
CA ILE A 49 -8.56 -1.69 -1.12
C ILE A 49 -7.97 -3.00 -0.60
N ALA A 50 -6.79 -3.38 -1.06
CA ALA A 50 -6.10 -4.59 -0.63
C ALA A 50 -4.72 -4.27 -0.06
N GLY A 51 -4.25 -5.05 0.92
CA GLY A 51 -2.91 -4.79 1.42
C GLY A 51 -2.50 -5.45 2.74
N ASP A 52 -1.43 -4.93 3.31
CA ASP A 52 -0.84 -5.36 4.57
C ASP A 52 -1.32 -4.51 5.76
N SER A 53 -0.46 -4.26 6.75
CA SER A 53 -0.75 -3.42 7.92
C SER A 53 -1.07 -1.97 7.53
N SER A 54 -0.47 -1.47 6.45
CA SER A 54 -0.70 -0.12 5.97
C SER A 54 -2.14 0.04 5.47
N ALA A 55 -2.65 -0.88 4.64
CA ALA A 55 -4.06 -0.90 4.23
C ALA A 55 -5.01 -1.15 5.40
N ALA A 56 -4.63 -2.02 6.35
CA ALA A 56 -5.44 -2.35 7.51
C ALA A 56 -5.56 -1.21 8.54
N GLY A 57 -4.77 -0.14 8.40
CA GLY A 57 -4.84 1.04 9.27
C GLY A 57 -4.10 0.90 10.60
N VAL A 58 -3.11 0.02 10.69
CA VAL A 58 -2.30 -0.11 11.91
C VAL A 58 -1.63 1.24 12.22
N GLY A 59 -1.74 1.71 13.47
CA GLY A 59 -1.21 3.00 13.90
C GLY A 59 -2.27 4.08 14.14
N VAL A 60 -3.54 3.82 13.79
CA VAL A 60 -4.69 4.69 14.11
C VAL A 60 -5.84 3.88 14.71
N ALA A 61 -6.74 4.56 15.42
CA ALA A 61 -7.81 3.90 16.16
C ALA A 61 -8.91 3.32 15.24
N THR A 62 -9.27 4.03 14.17
CA THR A 62 -10.42 3.67 13.32
C THR A 62 -10.11 3.78 11.82
N GLN A 63 -10.85 3.02 11.00
CA GLN A 63 -10.73 3.05 9.54
C GLN A 63 -11.01 4.45 8.95
N ASP A 64 -11.76 5.28 9.68
CA ASP A 64 -11.98 6.67 9.32
C ASP A 64 -10.70 7.51 9.34
N HIS A 65 -9.77 7.23 10.24
CA HIS A 65 -8.45 7.89 10.31
C HIS A 65 -7.37 7.12 9.54
N ALA A 66 -7.70 5.95 8.99
CA ALA A 66 -6.80 5.15 8.18
C ALA A 66 -6.85 5.55 6.71
N PHE A 67 -6.05 4.86 5.88
CA PHE A 67 -6.05 5.06 4.43
C PHE A 67 -7.47 4.98 3.84
N ALA A 68 -8.25 3.97 4.22
CA ALA A 68 -9.57 3.71 3.65
C ALA A 68 -10.52 4.91 3.81
N GLY A 69 -10.59 5.50 5.00
CA GLY A 69 -11.43 6.68 5.26
C GLY A 69 -11.00 7.89 4.42
N HIS A 70 -9.71 8.24 4.43
CA HIS A 70 -9.21 9.40 3.69
C HIS A 70 -9.33 9.25 2.18
N PHE A 71 -9.00 8.05 1.66
CA PHE A 71 -9.08 7.72 0.25
C PHE A 71 -10.53 7.79 -0.25
N THR A 72 -11.45 7.11 0.42
CA THR A 72 -12.85 7.00 -0.06
C THR A 72 -13.60 8.33 0.01
N ARG A 73 -13.45 9.10 1.10
CA ARG A 73 -14.07 10.44 1.22
C ARG A 73 -13.54 11.41 0.16
N THR A 74 -12.23 11.38 -0.09
CA THR A 74 -11.62 12.25 -1.10
C THR A 74 -12.01 11.82 -2.51
N LEU A 75 -12.05 10.52 -2.79
CA LEU A 75 -12.50 9.98 -4.07
C LEU A 75 -13.95 10.37 -4.35
N HIS A 76 -14.86 10.24 -3.38
CA HIS A 76 -16.25 10.68 -3.49
C HIS A 76 -16.33 12.17 -3.84
N ARG A 77 -15.69 13.02 -3.02
CA ARG A 77 -15.72 14.48 -3.19
C ARG A 77 -15.12 14.94 -4.52
N ARG A 78 -14.08 14.27 -5.02
CA ARG A 78 -13.36 14.67 -6.25
C ARG A 78 -14.01 14.12 -7.52
N SER A 79 -14.58 12.92 -7.46
CA SER A 79 -15.27 12.31 -8.61
C SER A 79 -16.73 12.77 -8.73
N GLY A 80 -17.35 13.26 -7.64
CA GLY A 80 -18.78 13.53 -7.59
C GLY A 80 -19.66 12.27 -7.60
N ARG A 81 -19.06 11.06 -7.59
CA ARG A 81 -19.77 9.78 -7.65
C ARG A 81 -19.92 9.18 -6.26
N ALA A 82 -20.99 8.42 -6.04
CA ALA A 82 -21.04 7.51 -4.90
C ALA A 82 -19.87 6.52 -4.98
N VAL A 83 -19.29 6.15 -3.83
CA VAL A 83 -18.15 5.23 -3.75
C VAL A 83 -18.55 4.04 -2.90
N ARG A 84 -18.61 2.86 -3.51
CA ARG A 84 -18.80 1.59 -2.80
C ARG A 84 -17.44 0.93 -2.65
N TRP A 85 -17.02 0.64 -1.43
CA TRP A 85 -15.66 0.18 -1.18
C TRP A 85 -15.64 -1.07 -0.30
N ARG A 86 -14.59 -1.89 -0.49
CA ARG A 86 -14.26 -3.01 0.39
C ARG A 86 -12.77 -3.01 0.70
N LEU A 87 -12.42 -3.32 1.94
CA LEU A 87 -11.07 -3.47 2.44
C LEU A 87 -10.75 -4.95 2.68
N ARG A 88 -9.75 -5.48 1.99
CA ARG A 88 -9.19 -6.83 2.11
C ARG A 88 -7.71 -6.74 2.44
N ALA A 89 -7.42 -6.58 3.72
CA ALA A 89 -6.07 -6.39 4.20
C ALA A 89 -5.87 -7.10 5.52
N LYS A 90 -4.62 -7.46 5.84
CA LYS A 90 -4.29 -8.02 7.15
C LYS A 90 -2.85 -7.67 7.50
N SER A 91 -2.63 -7.28 8.75
CA SER A 91 -1.32 -6.92 9.26
C SER A 91 -0.34 -8.07 9.12
N GLY A 92 0.91 -7.74 8.75
CA GLY A 92 2.01 -8.69 8.58
C GLY A 92 2.00 -9.51 7.29
N LEU A 93 1.00 -9.36 6.41
CA LEU A 93 1.00 -10.11 5.14
C LEU A 93 2.00 -9.55 4.13
N THR A 94 2.70 -10.45 3.45
CA THR A 94 3.45 -10.17 2.22
C THR A 94 2.50 -10.04 1.02
N THR A 95 2.99 -9.51 -0.10
CA THR A 95 2.18 -9.40 -1.34
C THR A 95 1.59 -10.75 -1.77
N LEU A 96 2.35 -11.84 -1.64
CA LEU A 96 1.90 -13.17 -2.01
C LEU A 96 0.77 -13.68 -1.10
N GLU A 97 0.86 -13.39 0.20
CA GLU A 97 -0.19 -13.78 1.15
C GLU A 97 -1.44 -12.92 0.98
N VAL A 98 -1.33 -11.64 0.59
CA VAL A 98 -2.49 -10.83 0.18
C VAL A 98 -3.19 -11.47 -1.02
N LEU A 99 -2.45 -11.96 -2.02
CA LEU A 99 -3.05 -12.70 -3.14
C LEU A 99 -3.76 -13.98 -2.65
N ALA A 100 -3.16 -14.74 -1.73
CA ALA A 100 -3.80 -15.91 -1.15
C ALA A 100 -5.09 -15.55 -0.39
N LEU A 101 -5.07 -14.47 0.39
CA LEU A 101 -6.24 -13.92 1.09
C LEU A 101 -7.37 -13.60 0.09
N LEU A 102 -7.05 -12.89 -0.99
CA LEU A 102 -8.03 -12.53 -2.03
C LEU A 102 -8.57 -13.74 -2.78
N ARG A 103 -7.78 -14.81 -2.94
CA ARG A 103 -8.25 -16.05 -3.57
C ARG A 103 -9.16 -16.85 -2.65
N ALA A 104 -8.87 -16.87 -1.35
CA ALA A 104 -9.66 -17.58 -0.36
C ALA A 104 -11.02 -16.91 -0.12
N ASP A 105 -11.07 -15.58 -0.13
CA ASP A 105 -12.31 -14.80 -0.07
C ASP A 105 -12.36 -13.77 -1.22
N PRO A 106 -12.77 -14.20 -2.44
CA PRO A 106 -12.81 -13.33 -3.60
C PRO A 106 -13.74 -12.13 -3.41
N PRO A 107 -13.24 -10.89 -3.55
CA PRO A 107 -14.09 -9.72 -3.42
C PRO A 107 -15.07 -9.61 -4.60
N PRO A 108 -16.16 -8.83 -4.44
CA PRO A 108 -16.98 -8.42 -5.58
C PRO A 108 -16.16 -7.67 -6.62
N VAL A 109 -16.67 -7.61 -7.85
CA VAL A 109 -16.05 -6.87 -8.94
C VAL A 109 -15.91 -5.39 -8.57
N ALA A 110 -14.69 -4.87 -8.71
CA ALA A 110 -14.34 -3.48 -8.56
C ALA A 110 -14.03 -2.84 -9.92
N ASP A 111 -14.23 -1.53 -10.02
CA ASP A 111 -13.74 -0.75 -11.15
C ASP A 111 -12.23 -0.49 -10.97
N VAL A 112 -11.82 -0.18 -9.74
CA VAL A 112 -10.42 0.07 -9.37
C VAL A 112 -10.04 -0.74 -8.13
N ALA A 113 -8.94 -1.48 -8.21
CA ALA A 113 -8.29 -2.08 -7.05
C ALA A 113 -7.06 -1.26 -6.66
N VAL A 114 -6.99 -0.81 -5.42
CA VAL A 114 -5.85 -0.10 -4.84
C VAL A 114 -5.11 -1.04 -3.90
N VAL A 115 -3.82 -1.25 -4.14
CA VAL A 115 -2.99 -2.24 -3.42
C VAL A 115 -1.89 -1.54 -2.64
N LEU A 116 -1.88 -1.71 -1.32
CA LEU A 116 -0.87 -1.20 -0.40
C LEU A 116 -0.11 -2.38 0.21
N THR A 117 0.96 -2.76 -0.47
CA THR A 117 1.83 -3.87 -0.04
C THR A 117 3.28 -3.52 -0.33
N GLY A 118 4.19 -3.93 0.56
CA GLY A 118 5.59 -4.04 0.18
C GLY A 118 6.61 -3.80 1.24
N VAL A 119 6.21 -3.14 2.33
CA VAL A 119 7.11 -2.96 3.46
C VAL A 119 7.54 -4.34 3.98
N ASN A 120 6.62 -5.31 4.04
CA ASN A 120 6.96 -6.69 4.41
C ASN A 120 7.88 -7.39 3.40
N ASP A 121 7.75 -7.15 2.09
CA ASP A 121 8.71 -7.69 1.11
C ASP A 121 10.14 -7.17 1.37
N VAL A 122 10.27 -5.90 1.77
CA VAL A 122 11.57 -5.29 2.12
C VAL A 122 12.10 -5.82 3.45
N ILE A 123 11.23 -5.99 4.46
CA ILE A 123 11.61 -6.59 5.76
C ILE A 123 12.12 -8.03 5.55
N ASP A 124 11.43 -8.81 4.72
CA ASP A 124 11.75 -10.21 4.44
C ASP A 124 12.88 -10.37 3.40
N LEU A 125 13.49 -9.25 2.97
CA LEU A 125 14.61 -9.22 2.03
C LEU A 125 14.28 -9.90 0.68
N VAL A 126 13.01 -9.83 0.25
CA VAL A 126 12.57 -10.35 -1.04
C VAL A 126 13.22 -9.52 -2.14
N PRO A 127 13.96 -10.12 -3.10
CA PRO A 127 14.60 -9.34 -4.16
C PRO A 127 13.59 -8.54 -5.00
N PRO A 128 13.91 -7.30 -5.45
CA PRO A 128 12.98 -6.45 -6.19
C PRO A 128 12.30 -7.14 -7.37
N LYS A 129 13.07 -7.90 -8.16
CA LYS A 129 12.54 -8.68 -9.29
C LYS A 129 11.44 -9.66 -8.87
N ARG A 130 11.64 -10.35 -7.74
CA ARG A 130 10.67 -11.32 -7.21
C ARG A 130 9.46 -10.62 -6.59
N ALA A 131 9.69 -9.49 -5.91
CA ALA A 131 8.62 -8.66 -5.36
C ALA A 131 7.71 -8.10 -6.46
N VAL A 132 8.27 -7.73 -7.62
CA VAL A 132 7.49 -7.36 -8.82
C VAL A 132 6.71 -8.56 -9.35
N GLN A 133 7.30 -9.75 -9.40
CA GLN A 133 6.57 -10.96 -9.82
C GLN A 133 5.37 -11.28 -8.92
N HIS A 134 5.50 -11.11 -7.60
CA HIS A 134 4.38 -11.31 -6.67
C HIS A 134 3.26 -10.28 -6.90
N ARG A 135 3.60 -9.00 -7.11
CA ARG A 135 2.62 -7.94 -7.43
C ARG A 135 1.98 -8.16 -8.80
N ALA A 136 2.75 -8.62 -9.77
CA ALA A 136 2.27 -9.00 -11.09
C ALA A 136 1.24 -10.12 -11.00
N ALA A 137 1.54 -11.20 -10.27
CA ALA A 137 0.60 -12.30 -10.07
C ALA A 137 -0.71 -11.85 -9.39
N LEU A 138 -0.64 -10.89 -8.45
CA LEU A 138 -1.83 -10.30 -7.84
C LEU A 138 -2.65 -9.49 -8.85
N ALA A 139 -2.00 -8.61 -9.60
CA ALA A 139 -2.66 -7.80 -10.63
C ALA A 139 -3.26 -8.67 -11.75
N ASP A 140 -2.50 -9.64 -12.24
CA ASP A 140 -2.93 -10.58 -13.29
C ASP A 140 -4.13 -11.41 -12.83
N TRP A 141 -4.18 -11.83 -11.56
CA TRP A 141 -5.35 -12.51 -11.01
C TRP A 141 -6.57 -11.58 -10.94
N LEU A 142 -6.41 -10.36 -10.43
CA LEU A 142 -7.52 -9.40 -10.36
C LEU A 142 -8.09 -9.06 -11.74
N LEU A 143 -7.21 -8.78 -12.71
CA LEU A 143 -7.59 -8.42 -14.07
C LEU A 143 -8.13 -9.62 -14.86
N GLY A 144 -7.42 -10.75 -14.82
CA GLY A 144 -7.75 -11.95 -15.59
C GLY A 144 -9.03 -12.65 -15.11
N GLN A 145 -9.42 -12.48 -13.84
CA GLN A 145 -10.68 -12.98 -13.30
C GLN A 145 -11.82 -11.96 -13.38
N GLY A 146 -11.61 -10.80 -14.03
CA GLY A 146 -12.60 -9.74 -14.12
C GLY A 146 -12.99 -9.13 -12.77
N ARG A 147 -12.12 -9.25 -11.75
CA ARG A 147 -12.35 -8.73 -10.39
C ARG A 147 -12.01 -7.26 -10.27
N ALA A 148 -11.15 -6.74 -11.14
CA ALA A 148 -10.87 -5.31 -11.26
C ALA A 148 -10.70 -4.94 -12.73
N ARG A 149 -11.04 -3.70 -13.11
CA ARG A 149 -10.71 -3.15 -14.43
C ARG A 149 -9.34 -2.50 -14.45
N TYR A 150 -8.97 -1.86 -13.34
CA TYR A 150 -7.67 -1.23 -13.14
C TYR A 150 -7.06 -1.61 -11.79
N VAL A 151 -5.74 -1.77 -11.75
CA VAL A 151 -4.99 -2.03 -10.50
C VAL A 151 -3.99 -0.91 -10.28
N VAL A 152 -4.04 -0.29 -9.10
CA VAL A 152 -3.20 0.83 -8.71
C VAL A 152 -2.39 0.44 -7.48
N PHE A 153 -1.07 0.41 -7.60
CA PHE A 153 -0.17 0.18 -6.47
C PHE A 153 0.25 1.52 -5.85
N ALA A 154 0.14 1.59 -4.51
CA ALA A 154 0.74 2.66 -3.73
C ALA A 154 2.27 2.50 -3.73
N PRO A 155 3.03 3.62 -3.70
CA PRO A 155 4.48 3.53 -3.57
C PRO A 155 4.86 3.02 -2.18
N LEU A 156 6.06 2.49 -2.08
CA LEU A 156 6.67 2.22 -0.78
C LEU A 156 6.92 3.54 -0.04
N PRO A 157 6.65 3.58 1.28
CA PRO A 157 6.94 4.76 2.08
C PRO A 157 8.45 5.01 2.15
N PRO A 158 8.90 6.23 2.51
CA PRO A 158 10.32 6.54 2.68
C PRO A 158 10.86 5.89 3.95
N ILE A 159 11.15 4.58 3.91
CA ILE A 159 11.62 3.80 5.08
C ILE A 159 12.88 4.40 5.73
N ASN A 160 13.70 5.13 4.95
CA ASN A 160 14.86 5.85 5.48
C ASN A 160 14.51 6.96 6.49
N GLN A 161 13.22 7.32 6.63
CA GLN A 161 12.71 8.32 7.56
C GLN A 161 12.01 7.68 8.78
N PHE A 162 11.94 6.34 8.89
CA PHE A 162 11.23 5.67 9.99
C PHE A 162 12.00 5.84 11.32
N PRO A 163 11.40 6.49 12.35
CA PRO A 163 12.09 6.74 13.62
C PRO A 163 12.57 5.49 14.34
N LEU A 164 11.82 4.39 14.28
CA LEU A 164 12.11 3.17 15.02
C LEU A 164 13.39 2.45 14.54
N LEU A 165 13.72 2.55 13.25
CA LEU A 165 14.85 1.82 12.67
C LEU A 165 16.17 2.51 13.03
N PRO A 166 17.19 1.85 13.61
CA PRO A 166 18.49 2.49 13.84
C PRO A 166 19.34 2.59 12.55
N GLN A 167 20.38 3.42 12.56
CA GLN A 167 21.42 3.36 11.51
C GLN A 167 22.45 2.26 11.83
N PRO A 168 22.94 1.49 10.84
CA PRO A 168 22.74 1.64 9.40
C PRO A 168 21.47 0.99 8.83
N LEU A 169 20.72 0.18 9.59
CA LEU A 169 19.54 -0.56 9.10
C LEU A 169 18.53 0.33 8.34
N ARG A 170 18.20 1.50 8.91
CA ARG A 170 17.29 2.49 8.32
C ARG A 170 17.71 2.90 6.92
N GLY A 171 19.00 3.21 6.72
CA GLY A 171 19.56 3.59 5.42
C GLY A 171 19.51 2.45 4.41
N VAL A 172 19.83 1.23 4.86
CA VAL A 172 19.80 0.02 4.00
C VAL A 172 18.38 -0.29 3.54
N MET A 173 17.43 -0.37 4.46
CA MET A 173 16.02 -0.64 4.12
C MET A 173 15.42 0.45 3.25
N GLY A 174 15.76 1.72 3.50
CA GLY A 174 15.29 2.81 2.64
C GLY A 174 15.88 2.77 1.23
N ALA A 175 17.13 2.33 1.06
CA ALA A 175 17.68 2.11 -0.27
C ALA A 175 17.01 0.93 -0.99
N ASP A 176 16.70 -0.13 -0.25
CA ASP A 176 16.02 -1.31 -0.78
C ASP A 176 14.58 -0.98 -1.21
N ALA A 177 13.83 -0.25 -0.38
CA ALA A 177 12.49 0.25 -0.71
C ALA A 177 12.48 1.05 -2.02
N ARG A 178 13.46 1.93 -2.24
CA ARG A 178 13.59 2.68 -3.51
C ARG A 178 13.85 1.78 -4.71
N LEU A 179 14.63 0.71 -4.56
CA LEU A 179 14.86 -0.26 -5.63
C LEU A 179 13.59 -1.02 -5.99
N HIS A 180 12.80 -1.40 -4.99
CA HIS A 180 11.48 -2.02 -5.19
C HIS A 180 10.54 -1.06 -5.93
N ASP A 181 10.45 0.19 -5.47
CA ASP A 181 9.57 1.21 -6.02
C ASP A 181 9.91 1.51 -7.50
N THR A 182 11.20 1.68 -7.82
CA THR A 182 11.68 1.88 -9.20
C THR A 182 11.37 0.67 -10.08
N ALA A 183 11.63 -0.56 -9.60
CA ALA A 183 11.33 -1.77 -10.36
C ALA A 183 9.82 -1.93 -10.62
N MET A 184 9.01 -1.59 -9.63
CA MET A 184 7.56 -1.63 -9.73
C MET A 184 7.01 -0.60 -10.72
N ALA A 185 7.52 0.64 -10.67
CA ALA A 185 7.16 1.69 -11.62
C ALA A 185 7.51 1.30 -13.06
N ALA A 186 8.71 0.76 -13.30
CA ALA A 186 9.14 0.31 -14.62
C ALA A 186 8.25 -0.83 -15.16
N TRP A 187 7.90 -1.80 -14.31
CA TRP A 187 7.00 -2.88 -14.72
C TRP A 187 5.57 -2.38 -14.99
N ALA A 188 5.01 -1.54 -14.12
CA ALA A 188 3.65 -1.01 -14.30
C ALA A 188 3.54 -0.19 -15.59
N ALA A 189 4.56 0.59 -15.96
CA ALA A 189 4.59 1.35 -17.21
C ALA A 189 4.50 0.48 -18.48
N SER A 190 4.82 -0.82 -18.39
CA SER A 190 4.66 -1.79 -19.49
C SER A 190 3.25 -2.37 -19.62
N LYS A 191 2.30 -1.97 -18.75
CA LYS A 191 0.96 -2.56 -18.64
C LYS A 191 -0.13 -1.51 -18.88
N PRO A 192 -1.17 -1.81 -19.66
CA PRO A 192 -2.21 -0.83 -19.99
C PRO A 192 -3.19 -0.55 -18.84
N ASN A 193 -3.40 -1.52 -17.94
CA ASN A 193 -4.40 -1.44 -16.87
C ASN A 193 -3.79 -1.51 -15.46
N VAL A 194 -2.46 -1.39 -15.34
CA VAL A 194 -1.76 -1.41 -14.06
C VAL A 194 -0.98 -0.12 -13.89
N PHE A 195 -1.06 0.46 -12.71
CA PHE A 195 -0.47 1.76 -12.41
C PHE A 195 0.34 1.67 -11.12
N HIS A 196 1.45 2.41 -11.10
CA HIS A 196 2.23 2.68 -9.91
C HIS A 196 2.22 4.19 -9.68
N THR A 197 1.84 4.63 -8.49
CA THR A 197 1.62 6.06 -8.23
C THR A 197 2.91 6.76 -7.80
N PRO A 198 3.35 7.83 -8.49
CA PRO A 198 4.57 8.56 -8.12
C PRO A 198 4.27 9.55 -6.98
N ILE A 199 3.84 9.03 -5.82
CA ILE A 199 3.50 9.87 -4.67
C ILE A 199 4.73 9.98 -3.78
N ALA A 200 5.35 11.15 -3.80
CA ALA A 200 6.44 11.47 -2.88
C ALA A 200 5.87 11.77 -1.48
N LEU A 201 5.71 10.75 -0.66
CA LEU A 201 5.36 10.92 0.75
C LEU A 201 6.56 11.50 1.51
N GLN A 202 6.34 12.62 2.20
CA GLN A 202 7.30 13.16 3.16
C GLN A 202 6.77 12.96 4.56
N LEU A 203 7.56 12.33 5.44
CA LEU A 203 7.19 12.14 6.83
C LEU A 203 7.61 13.37 7.62
N ALA A 204 6.65 14.24 7.94
CA ALA A 204 6.86 15.31 8.90
C ALA A 204 7.21 14.73 10.30
N PRO A 205 7.91 15.49 11.16
CA PRO A 205 8.10 15.09 12.56
C PRO A 205 6.75 14.76 13.22
N GLY A 206 6.67 13.60 13.90
CA GLY A 206 5.43 13.15 14.54
C GLY A 206 4.35 12.60 13.59
N ALA A 207 4.63 12.46 12.30
CA ALA A 207 3.66 11.90 11.34
C ALA A 207 3.48 10.37 11.47
N MET A 208 4.44 9.69 12.11
CA MET A 208 4.40 8.25 12.36
C MET A 208 3.60 7.94 13.63
N SER A 209 3.09 6.72 13.73
CA SER A 209 2.39 6.25 14.92
C SER A 209 3.33 6.14 16.13
N SER A 210 2.76 5.86 17.30
CA SER A 210 3.52 5.72 18.57
C SER A 210 4.66 4.69 18.51
N ASP A 211 4.61 3.73 17.57
CA ASP A 211 5.67 2.74 17.38
C ASP A 211 6.86 3.24 16.55
N GLY A 212 6.76 4.40 15.90
CA GLY A 212 7.79 4.94 15.01
C GLY A 212 8.03 4.11 13.74
N PHE A 213 7.12 3.21 13.37
CA PHE A 213 7.22 2.31 12.21
C PHE A 213 5.96 2.33 11.34
N HIS A 214 4.77 2.25 11.93
CA HIS A 214 3.53 2.33 11.20
C HIS A 214 3.11 3.79 10.96
N PRO A 215 2.36 4.06 9.87
CA PRO A 215 1.85 5.40 9.59
C PRO A 215 0.94 5.92 10.70
N GLY A 216 1.09 7.19 11.07
CA GLY A 216 0.03 7.91 11.79
C GLY A 216 -1.01 8.46 10.81
N GLU A 217 -2.09 9.01 11.35
CA GLU A 217 -3.17 9.63 10.55
C GLU A 217 -2.65 10.64 9.50
N PRO A 218 -1.68 11.54 9.78
CA PRO A 218 -1.21 12.49 8.78
C PRO A 218 -0.66 11.83 7.51
N VAL A 219 0.01 10.69 7.67
CA VAL A 219 0.57 9.91 6.55
C VAL A 219 -0.54 9.19 5.80
N TYR A 220 -1.51 8.61 6.51
CA TYR A 220 -2.68 7.99 5.91
C TYR A 220 -3.52 8.98 5.11
N ARG A 221 -3.72 10.19 5.64
CA ARG A 221 -4.37 11.30 4.95
C ARG A 221 -3.63 11.68 3.68
N ALA A 222 -2.34 11.99 3.77
CA ALA A 222 -1.53 12.39 2.62
C ALA A 222 -1.56 11.34 1.51
N CYS A 223 -1.36 10.07 1.88
CA CYS A 223 -1.37 8.94 0.94
C CYS A 223 -2.78 8.73 0.33
N GLY A 224 -3.82 8.66 1.17
CA GLY A 224 -5.21 8.46 0.74
C GLY A 224 -5.68 9.56 -0.21
N GLU A 225 -5.41 10.82 0.11
CA GLU A 225 -5.78 11.95 -0.74
C GLU A 225 -5.01 12.01 -2.05
N ALA A 226 -3.73 11.66 -2.04
CA ALA A 226 -2.91 11.62 -3.26
C ALA A 226 -3.33 10.48 -4.19
N LEU A 227 -3.56 9.26 -3.67
CA LEU A 227 -4.07 8.14 -4.48
C LEU A 227 -5.48 8.40 -5.01
N ALA A 228 -6.37 9.00 -4.21
CA ALA A 228 -7.71 9.36 -4.67
C ALA A 228 -7.67 10.35 -5.84
N ARG A 229 -6.81 11.37 -5.76
CA ARG A 229 -6.57 12.31 -6.87
C ARG A 229 -6.05 11.59 -8.11
N PHE A 230 -5.06 10.71 -7.94
CA PHE A 230 -4.53 9.93 -9.06
C PHE A 230 -5.62 9.11 -9.76
N VAL A 231 -6.50 8.44 -8.99
CA VAL A 231 -7.63 7.70 -9.56
C VAL A 231 -8.55 8.60 -10.37
N VAL A 232 -8.94 9.75 -9.83
CA VAL A 232 -9.83 10.70 -10.53
C VAL A 232 -9.16 11.25 -11.79
N ASP A 233 -7.91 11.67 -11.70
CA ASP A 233 -7.25 12.42 -12.77
C ASP A 233 -6.73 11.50 -13.89
N ARG A 234 -6.44 10.23 -13.59
CA ARG A 234 -5.77 9.30 -14.53
C ARG A 234 -6.57 8.06 -14.87
N ILE A 235 -7.41 7.57 -13.97
CA ILE A 235 -8.10 6.28 -14.15
C ILE A 235 -9.53 6.48 -14.65
N LEU A 236 -10.30 7.35 -14.01
CA LEU A 236 -11.69 7.60 -14.41
C LEU A 236 -11.85 8.09 -15.87
N PRO A 237 -10.96 8.92 -16.44
CA PRO A 237 -11.05 9.29 -17.86
C PRO A 237 -10.92 8.08 -18.81
N LEU A 238 -10.17 7.04 -18.40
CA LEU A 238 -10.01 5.80 -19.17
C LEU A 238 -11.23 4.89 -19.08
N GLU A 239 -12.08 5.06 -18.05
CA GLU A 239 -13.38 4.38 -17.99
C GLU A 239 -14.30 4.89 -19.09
N ILE A 240 -14.41 6.23 -19.18
CA ILE A 240 -15.30 6.95 -20.10
C ILE A 240 -14.92 6.69 -21.56
N ALA A 241 -13.62 6.69 -21.89
CA ALA A 241 -13.17 6.50 -23.27
C ALA A 241 -13.45 5.08 -23.85
N LYS A 242 -13.89 4.14 -23.01
CA LYS A 242 -14.08 2.72 -23.34
C LYS A 242 -15.53 2.26 -23.10
N SER A 243 -16.42 3.18 -22.70
CA SER A 243 -17.87 2.97 -22.50
C SER A 243 -18.64 3.74 -23.56
#